data_AF-A0A7S4C0Z6-F1
#
_entry.id   AF-A0A7S4C0Z6-F1
#
_cell.length_a   1.000
_cell.length_b   1.000
_cell.length_c   1.000
_cell.angle_alpha   90.00
_cell.angle_beta   90.00
_cell.angle_gamma   90.00
#
_symmetry.space_group_name_H-M   'P 1'
#
loop_
_entity.id
_entity.type
_entity.pdbx_description
1 polymer ?
#
loop_
_entity_poly.entity_id
_entity_poly.type
_entity_poly.pdbx_seq_one_letter_code
_entity_poly.pdbx_strand_id
1 'polypeptide(L)'
;RKRGGAQSAQAQTRIYLRWKAGISLGKALASGILYLSLALPLWPIVAIFVFWLNWIPVFGSLLAIALPLPLALADPHSDWIKATVLVALPAAMHIVVDNLVDVQVMAQVMMLHPLSILLGLFTAKILWGV
;
A
#
# COMPACT_ATOMS: atom_id res chain seq x y z
N ARG A 1 25.13 -15.86 23.20
CA ARG A 1 23.83 -15.16 23.34
C ARG A 1 23.53 -14.15 22.22
N LYS A 2 24.50 -13.35 21.72
CA LYS A 2 24.28 -12.36 20.62
C LYS A 2 23.82 -12.94 19.27
N ARG A 3 24.23 -14.16 18.89
CA ARG A 3 23.84 -14.80 17.60
C ARG A 3 22.34 -15.18 17.51
N GLY A 4 21.70 -15.48 18.64
CA GLY A 4 20.27 -15.83 18.67
C GLY A 4 19.34 -14.63 18.42
N GLY A 5 19.73 -13.44 18.88
CA GLY A 5 18.94 -12.21 18.67
C GLY A 5 18.96 -11.70 17.22
N ALA A 6 20.07 -11.89 16.50
CA ALA A 6 20.15 -11.53 15.09
C ALA A 6 19.30 -12.46 14.20
N GLN A 7 19.28 -13.77 14.53
CA GLN A 7 18.45 -14.75 13.80
C GLN A 7 16.96 -14.52 14.02
N SER A 8 16.53 -14.17 15.24
CA SER A 8 15.12 -13.86 15.52
C SER A 8 14.64 -12.58 14.82
N ALA A 9 15.51 -11.56 14.70
CA ALA A 9 15.21 -10.32 13.97
C ALA A 9 15.04 -10.55 12.45
N GLN A 10 15.89 -11.39 11.85
CA GLN A 10 15.78 -11.74 10.43
C GLN A 10 14.50 -12.52 10.12
N ALA A 11 14.12 -13.45 11.00
CA ALA A 11 12.87 -14.21 10.85
C ALA A 11 11.64 -13.30 10.88
N GLN A 12 11.58 -12.35 11.83
CA GLN A 12 10.49 -11.38 11.94
C GLN A 12 10.41 -10.47 10.71
N THR A 13 11.56 -9.96 10.26
CA THR A 13 11.64 -9.13 9.04
C THR A 13 11.10 -9.87 7.82
N ARG A 14 11.47 -11.15 7.65
CA ARG A 14 11.02 -11.95 6.51
C ARG A 14 9.52 -12.22 6.53
N ILE A 15 8.94 -12.47 7.71
CA ILE A 15 7.50 -12.66 7.88
C ILE A 15 6.77 -11.36 7.52
N TYR A 16 7.25 -10.22 8.03
CA TYR A 16 6.69 -8.91 7.73
C TYR A 16 6.75 -8.58 6.22
N LEU A 17 7.90 -8.79 5.58
CA LEU A 17 8.06 -8.53 4.14
C LEU A 17 7.13 -9.41 3.29
N ARG A 18 6.97 -10.68 3.65
CA ARG A 18 6.02 -11.59 2.97
C ARG A 18 4.59 -11.12 3.11
N TRP A 19 4.21 -10.73 4.32
CA TRP A 19 2.87 -10.21 4.61
C TRP A 19 2.59 -8.92 3.82
N LYS A 20 3.53 -7.95 3.86
CA LYS A 20 3.44 -6.69 3.11
C LYS A 20 3.38 -6.93 1.60
N ALA A 21 4.18 -7.86 1.07
CA ALA A 21 4.13 -8.24 -0.33
C ALA A 21 2.77 -8.86 -0.71
N GLY A 22 2.23 -9.74 0.14
CA GLY A 22 0.90 -10.34 -0.07
C GLY A 22 -0.22 -9.30 -0.11
N ILE A 23 -0.24 -8.36 0.84
CA ILE A 23 -1.20 -7.25 0.84
C ILE A 23 -1.05 -6.38 -0.40
N SER A 24 0.19 -6.05 -0.79
CA SER A 24 0.45 -5.21 -1.96
C SER A 24 0.03 -5.88 -3.26
N LEU A 25 0.26 -7.18 -3.39
CA LEU A 25 -0.25 -7.98 -4.50
C LEU A 25 -1.77 -8.01 -4.52
N GLY A 26 -2.41 -8.22 -3.36
CA GLY A 26 -3.87 -8.21 -3.24
C GLY A 26 -4.48 -6.90 -3.71
N LYS A 27 -3.94 -5.76 -3.27
CA LYS A 27 -4.36 -4.43 -3.73
C LYS A 27 -4.18 -4.26 -5.23
N ALA A 28 -3.00 -4.61 -5.75
CA ALA A 28 -2.70 -4.49 -7.17
C ALA A 28 -3.62 -5.34 -8.06
N LEU A 29 -3.91 -6.57 -7.66
CA LEU A 29 -4.82 -7.46 -8.38
C LEU A 29 -6.27 -6.95 -8.31
N ALA A 30 -6.75 -6.55 -7.13
CA ALA A 30 -8.10 -6.02 -6.98
C ALA A 30 -8.30 -4.73 -7.79
N SER A 31 -7.36 -3.78 -7.70
CA SER A 31 -7.35 -2.58 -8.53
C SER A 31 -7.22 -2.92 -10.02
N GLY A 32 -6.37 -3.88 -10.40
CA GLY A 32 -6.21 -4.31 -11.78
C GLY A 32 -7.49 -4.89 -12.38
N ILE A 33 -8.19 -5.74 -11.63
CA ILE A 33 -9.50 -6.30 -12.03
C ILE A 33 -10.53 -5.18 -12.19
N LEU A 34 -10.55 -4.21 -11.28
CA LEU A 34 -11.43 -3.05 -11.37
C LEU A 34 -11.11 -2.20 -12.61
N TYR A 35 -9.84 -1.92 -12.88
CA TYR A 35 -9.44 -1.12 -14.04
C TYR A 35 -9.70 -1.85 -15.36
N LEU A 36 -9.53 -3.18 -15.38
CA LEU A 36 -9.91 -4.03 -16.49
C LEU A 36 -11.43 -3.99 -16.75
N SER A 37 -12.27 -4.07 -15.70
CA SER A 37 -13.73 -4.03 -15.87
C SER A 37 -14.25 -2.68 -16.33
N LEU A 38 -13.51 -1.60 -16.03
CA LEU A 38 -13.80 -0.24 -16.50
C LEU A 38 -13.18 0.07 -17.89
N ALA A 39 -12.50 -0.90 -18.49
CA ALA A 39 -11.78 -0.76 -19.76
C ALA A 39 -10.75 0.39 -19.76
N LEU A 40 -10.10 0.64 -18.63
CA LEU A 40 -9.10 1.70 -18.51
C LEU A 40 -7.90 1.39 -19.43
N PRO A 41 -7.46 2.34 -20.28
CA PRO A 41 -6.24 2.16 -21.05
C PRO A 41 -5.04 1.98 -20.11
N LEU A 42 -4.11 1.11 -20.49
CA LEU A 42 -2.90 0.81 -19.71
C LEU A 42 -3.19 0.25 -18.30
N TRP A 43 -4.37 -0.33 -18.05
CA TRP A 43 -4.72 -0.94 -16.75
C TRP A 43 -3.66 -1.89 -16.16
N PRO A 44 -2.91 -2.72 -16.92
CA PRO A 44 -1.90 -3.59 -16.33
C PRO A 44 -0.73 -2.79 -15.75
N ILE A 45 -0.34 -1.70 -16.43
CA ILE A 45 0.74 -0.82 -15.99
C ILE A 45 0.32 -0.09 -14.71
N VAL A 46 -0.90 0.45 -14.69
CA VAL A 46 -1.46 1.11 -13.50
C VAL A 46 -1.50 0.13 -12.32
N ALA A 47 -1.95 -1.12 -12.53
CA ALA A 47 -1.98 -2.13 -11.48
C ALA A 47 -0.59 -2.49 -10.94
N ILE A 48 0.42 -2.57 -11.82
CA ILE A 48 1.82 -2.77 -11.41
C ILE A 48 2.30 -1.57 -10.58
N PHE A 49 1.96 -0.34 -10.96
CA PHE A 49 2.27 0.84 -10.13
C PHE A 49 1.57 0.81 -8.78
N VAL A 50 0.30 0.36 -8.69
CA VAL A 50 -0.38 0.15 -7.40
C VAL A 50 0.42 -0.79 -6.51
N PHE A 51 0.97 -1.89 -7.05
CA PHE A 51 1.84 -2.79 -6.29
C PHE A 51 3.07 -2.08 -5.73
N TRP A 52 3.80 -1.34 -6.57
CA TRP A 52 5.04 -0.65 -6.17
C TRP A 52 4.78 0.50 -5.20
N LEU A 53 3.79 1.34 -5.50
CA LEU A 53 3.45 2.51 -4.70
C LEU A 53 3.00 2.09 -3.29
N ASN A 54 2.37 0.92 -3.13
CA ASN A 54 1.92 0.45 -1.82
C ASN A 54 3.05 0.18 -0.79
N TRP A 55 4.31 0.19 -1.23
CA TRP A 55 5.47 0.14 -0.35
C TRP A 55 5.79 1.50 0.30
N ILE A 56 5.30 2.59 -0.26
CA ILE A 56 5.45 3.96 0.27
C ILE A 56 4.27 4.23 1.23
N PRO A 57 4.52 4.51 2.53
CA PRO A 57 3.45 4.82 3.48
C PRO A 57 2.67 6.08 3.06
N VAL A 58 1.34 6.04 3.17
CA VAL A 58 0.37 7.14 2.93
C VAL A 58 0.42 7.75 1.53
N PHE A 59 1.55 8.34 1.13
CA PHE A 59 1.80 8.89 -0.21
C PHE A 59 1.63 7.86 -1.31
N GLY A 60 2.05 6.61 -1.07
CA GLY A 60 1.88 5.52 -2.01
C GLY A 60 0.41 5.25 -2.34
N SER A 61 -0.43 5.17 -1.31
CA SER A 61 -1.88 5.00 -1.47
C SER A 61 -2.50 6.19 -2.22
N LEU A 62 -2.13 7.42 -1.87
CA LEU A 62 -2.61 8.62 -2.57
C LEU A 62 -2.25 8.62 -4.05
N LEU A 63 -1.00 8.32 -4.38
CA LEU A 63 -0.53 8.24 -5.77
C LEU A 63 -1.20 7.09 -6.52
N ALA A 64 -1.39 5.94 -5.89
CA ALA A 64 -2.07 4.79 -6.49
C ALA A 64 -3.53 5.10 -6.87
N ILE A 65 -4.22 5.91 -6.06
CA ILE A 65 -5.59 6.38 -6.31
C ILE A 65 -5.61 7.47 -7.40
N ALA A 66 -4.59 8.34 -7.43
CA ALA A 66 -4.51 9.44 -8.38
C ALA A 66 -4.03 9.01 -9.78
N LEU A 67 -3.17 8.00 -9.89
CA LEU A 67 -2.60 7.53 -11.16
C LEU A 67 -3.63 7.24 -12.27
N PRO A 68 -4.77 6.59 -12.01
CA PRO A 68 -5.76 6.31 -13.05
C PRO A 68 -6.56 7.56 -13.51
N LEU A 69 -6.54 8.67 -12.76
CA LEU A 69 -7.31 9.87 -13.10
C LEU A 69 -6.87 10.53 -14.42
N PRO A 70 -5.58 10.85 -14.64
CA PRO A 70 -5.13 11.41 -15.92
C PRO A 70 -5.46 10.51 -17.11
N LEU A 71 -5.39 9.18 -16.93
CA LEU A 71 -5.71 8.22 -17.99
C LEU A 71 -7.19 8.22 -18.35
N ALA A 72 -8.08 8.35 -17.36
CA ALA A 72 -9.51 8.47 -17.61
C ALA A 72 -9.91 9.84 -18.16
N LEU A 73 -9.21 10.92 -17.81
CA LEU A 73 -9.45 12.25 -18.38
C LEU A 73 -8.94 12.38 -19.82
N ALA A 74 -7.90 11.62 -20.17
CA ALA A 74 -7.37 11.56 -21.52
C ALA A 74 -8.22 10.70 -22.46
N ASP A 75 -9.11 9.85 -21.94
CA ASP A 75 -10.00 8.99 -22.73
C ASP A 75 -11.28 9.75 -23.13
N PRO A 76 -11.49 10.02 -24.44
CA PRO A 76 -12.70 10.71 -24.94
C PRO A 76 -14.00 9.94 -24.69
N HIS A 77 -13.92 8.64 -24.38
CA HIS A 77 -15.07 7.76 -24.11
C HIS A 77 -15.33 7.57 -22.61
N SER A 78 -14.62 8.30 -21.76
CA SER A 78 -14.81 8.27 -20.31
C SER A 78 -16.07 9.05 -19.93
N ASP A 79 -16.95 8.37 -19.19
CA ASP A 79 -18.15 8.97 -18.59
C ASP A 79 -17.84 9.40 -17.15
N TRP A 80 -18.54 10.42 -16.64
CA TRP A 80 -18.39 10.92 -15.28
C TRP A 80 -18.61 9.84 -14.22
N ILE A 81 -19.50 8.89 -14.50
CA ILE A 81 -19.74 7.73 -13.64
C ILE A 81 -18.49 6.85 -13.57
N LYS A 82 -17.85 6.55 -14.71
CA LYS A 82 -16.63 5.75 -14.76
C LYS A 82 -15.50 6.42 -14.00
N ALA A 83 -15.29 7.72 -14.22
CA ALA A 83 -14.27 8.50 -13.51
C ALA A 83 -14.48 8.50 -11.99
N THR A 84 -15.72 8.60 -11.54
CA THR A 84 -16.07 8.57 -10.11
C THR A 84 -15.78 7.20 -9.50
N VAL A 85 -16.23 6.12 -10.15
CA VAL A 85 -16.01 4.73 -9.72
C VAL A 85 -14.52 4.39 -9.66
N LEU A 86 -13.76 4.89 -10.64
CA LEU A 86 -12.32 4.69 -10.78
C LEU A 86 -11.52 5.29 -9.60
N VAL A 87 -12.02 6.32 -8.94
CA VAL A 87 -11.40 6.91 -7.76
C VAL A 87 -11.99 6.36 -6.47
N ALA A 88 -13.32 6.31 -6.39
CA ALA A 88 -14.02 6.00 -5.15
C ALA A 88 -13.75 4.57 -4.66
N LEU A 89 -13.77 3.57 -5.56
CA LEU A 89 -13.52 2.18 -5.17
C LEU A 89 -12.07 1.93 -4.74
N PRO A 90 -11.05 2.36 -5.49
CA PRO A 90 -9.66 2.23 -5.03
C PRO A 90 -9.43 3.00 -3.74
N ALA A 91 -9.98 4.22 -3.59
CA ALA A 91 -9.86 4.97 -2.34
C ALA A 91 -10.44 4.20 -1.15
N ALA A 92 -11.66 3.65 -1.28
CA ALA A 92 -12.27 2.84 -0.24
C ALA A 92 -11.43 1.59 0.07
N MET A 93 -10.93 0.89 -0.95
CA MET A 93 -10.06 -0.27 -0.77
C MET A 93 -8.77 0.09 -0.01
N HIS A 94 -8.10 1.17 -0.41
CA HIS A 94 -6.88 1.62 0.24
C HIS A 94 -7.13 2.00 1.70
N ILE A 95 -8.20 2.76 2.00
CA ILE A 95 -8.57 3.13 3.36
C ILE A 95 -8.84 1.89 4.22
N VAL A 96 -9.65 0.96 3.73
CA VAL A 96 -9.99 -0.26 4.49
C VAL A 96 -8.74 -1.09 4.79
N VAL A 97 -7.89 -1.31 3.78
CA VAL A 97 -6.68 -2.13 3.95
C VAL A 97 -5.65 -1.42 4.82
N ASP A 98 -5.46 -0.11 4.66
CA ASP A 98 -4.50 0.66 5.45
C ASP A 98 -4.93 0.70 6.93
N ASN A 99 -6.22 0.87 7.23
CA ASN A 99 -6.75 0.77 8.59
C ASN A 99 -6.57 -0.63 9.21
N LEU A 100 -6.78 -1.70 8.43
CA LEU A 100 -6.54 -3.07 8.89
C LEU A 100 -5.07 -3.33 9.20
N VAL A 101 -4.17 -2.81 8.36
CA VAL A 101 -2.73 -2.90 8.59
C VAL A 101 -2.34 -2.14 9.85
N ASP A 102 -2.88 -0.94 10.07
CA ASP A 102 -2.61 -0.15 11.26
C ASP A 102 -3.06 -0.87 12.55
N VAL A 103 -4.22 -1.54 12.55
CA VAL A 103 -4.66 -2.35 13.70
C VAL A 103 -3.71 -3.52 13.97
N GLN A 104 -3.22 -4.20 12.93
CA GLN A 104 -2.28 -5.31 13.09
C GLN A 104 -0.91 -4.85 13.58
N VAL A 105 -0.42 -3.74 13.05
CA VAL A 105 0.84 -3.13 13.50
C VAL A 105 0.68 -2.67 14.95
N MET A 106 -0.42 -2.01 15.30
CA MET A 106 -0.66 -1.56 16.67
C MET A 106 -0.78 -2.72 17.66
N ALA A 107 -1.39 -3.84 17.27
CA ALA A 107 -1.45 -5.06 18.09
C ALA A 107 -0.05 -5.64 18.38
N GLN A 108 0.87 -5.61 17.41
CA GLN A 108 2.26 -6.02 17.60
C GLN A 108 3.04 -5.01 18.45
N VAL A 109 2.76 -3.72 18.28
CA VAL A 109 3.41 -2.62 19.00
C VAL A 109 3.03 -2.59 20.49
N MET A 110 1.81 -2.99 20.86
CA MET A 110 1.45 -3.14 22.28
C MET A 110 2.25 -4.21 23.03
N MET A 111 2.94 -5.10 22.30
CA MET A 111 3.90 -6.05 22.87
C MET A 111 5.35 -5.53 22.85
N LEU A 112 5.60 -4.31 22.35
CA LEU A 112 6.93 -3.71 22.23
C LEU A 112 7.17 -2.66 23.31
N HIS A 113 8.39 -2.64 23.85
CA HIS A 113 8.84 -1.61 24.77
C HIS A 113 8.79 -0.21 24.10
N PRO A 114 8.28 0.85 24.74
CA PRO A 114 8.06 2.18 24.13
C PRO A 114 9.29 2.77 23.40
N LEU A 115 10.48 2.43 23.88
CA LEU A 115 11.75 2.86 23.28
C LEU A 115 11.96 2.34 21.84
N SER A 116 11.47 1.13 21.54
CA SER A 116 11.58 0.52 20.21
C SER A 116 10.73 1.26 19.18
N ILE A 117 9.57 1.77 19.61
CA ILE A 117 8.65 2.55 18.77
C ILE A 117 9.30 3.89 18.41
N LEU A 118 9.90 4.57 19.41
CA LEU A 118 10.64 5.81 19.22
C LEU A 118 11.80 5.65 18.22
N LEU A 119 12.57 4.56 18.33
CA LEU A 119 13.67 4.28 17.39
C LEU A 119 13.17 3.96 15.98
N GLY A 120 12.07 3.23 15.84
CA GLY A 120 11.43 2.95 14.55
C GLY A 120 10.95 4.22 13.88
N LEU A 121 10.27 5.09 14.62
CA LEU A 121 9.81 6.40 14.14
C LEU A 121 10.98 7.32 13.75
N PHE A 122 12.05 7.33 14.54
CA PHE A 122 13.24 8.13 14.24
C PHE A 122 13.93 7.66 12.95
N THR A 123 14.03 6.35 12.76
CA THR A 123 14.62 5.76 11.54
C THR A 123 13.72 6.01 10.33
N ALA A 124 12.41 5.92 10.49
CA ALA A 124 11.44 6.27 9.45
C ALA A 124 11.52 7.76 9.08
N LYS A 125 11.59 8.67 10.07
CA LYS A 125 11.85 10.11 9.83
C LYS A 125 13.12 10.33 9.00
N ILE A 126 14.22 9.66 9.35
CA ILE A 126 15.50 9.85 8.65
C ILE A 126 15.46 9.29 7.22
N LEU A 127 14.85 8.12 7.02
CA LEU A 127 14.75 7.48 5.70
C LEU A 127 13.86 8.26 4.73
N TRP A 128 12.80 8.89 5.25
CA TRP A 128 11.79 9.56 4.43
C TRP A 128 11.84 11.10 4.51
N GLY A 129 12.67 11.67 5.39
CA GLY A 129 12.89 13.10 5.52
C GLY A 129 11.76 13.90 6.17
N VAL A 130 10.77 13.26 6.81
CA VAL A 130 9.65 13.94 7.50
C VAL A 130 10.04 14.35 8.91
#